data_AF-A0AAW0YWP7-F1
#
_entry.id   AF-A0AAW0YWP7-F1
#
_cell.length_a   1.000
_cell.length_b   1.000
_cell.length_c   1.000
_cell.angle_alpha   90.00
_cell.angle_beta   90.00
_cell.angle_gamma   90.00
#
_symmetry.space_group_name_H-M   'P 1'
#
loop_
_entity.id
_entity.type
_entity.pdbx_description
1 polymer ?
#
loop_
_entity_poly.entity_id
_entity_poly.type
_entity_poly.pdbx_seq_one_letter_code
_entity_poly.pdbx_strand_id
1 'polypeptide(L)'
;MNFFNRQKTRSPGDAVKSLRENIVRLDQSVAGEGRKRINEEISRLLASVKSSLSGEGDVEPSPDAVAQIANEVYAQDLLSLMIIHLGKFDFEARKDVCHIYNMLLRRQLGTRSPTVDTIATRPDIIFNTLKGYSNPDIALNTGMILKEMLRYEPLARIMLYSEQFYTFPNYIENTTFGISCDAFGCMKETLTRHKPMVAQYLDANYDRFFNMYTTLILSANYVTKRQSLKLLGEILLDRANYSIMTRYISSEANLKMMMNFLRDKSRNIQFEAFHVFKVFVANPNKPPQIASILRRNKEKLLVFLKEFHNDKDDEQFNDEKQFLIAQIQQI
;
A
#
# COMPACT_ATOMS: atom_id res chain seq x y z
N MET A 1 52.02 33.73 5.00
CA MET A 1 50.65 33.90 4.46
C MET A 1 49.97 32.55 4.46
N ASN A 2 49.11 32.26 5.44
CA ASN A 2 48.31 31.04 5.45
C ASN A 2 47.04 31.28 4.63
N PHE A 3 47.03 30.79 3.39
CA PHE A 3 45.83 30.70 2.58
C PHE A 3 44.95 29.56 3.14
N PHE A 4 44.10 29.89 4.11
CA PHE A 4 42.95 29.06 4.43
C PHE A 4 42.01 29.08 3.23
N ASN A 5 42.07 28.01 2.44
CA ASN A 5 41.10 27.71 1.41
C ASN A 5 39.79 27.33 2.13
N ARG A 6 39.00 28.34 2.55
CA ARG A 6 37.61 28.12 2.97
C ARG A 6 36.89 27.57 1.75
N GLN A 7 36.68 26.25 1.71
CA GLN A 7 35.66 25.66 0.84
C GLN A 7 34.39 26.47 1.07
N LYS A 8 33.94 27.22 0.06
CA LYS A 8 32.63 27.89 0.10
C LYS A 8 31.62 26.82 0.49
N THR A 9 31.02 26.95 1.66
CA THR A 9 29.85 26.16 2.05
C THR A 9 28.81 26.35 0.94
N ARG A 10 28.55 25.28 0.18
CA ARG A 10 27.56 25.30 -0.90
C ARG A 10 26.21 25.67 -0.29
N SER A 11 25.44 26.52 -0.95
CA SER A 11 24.09 26.80 -0.46
C SER A 11 23.24 25.53 -0.51
N PRO A 12 22.21 25.40 0.34
CA PRO A 12 21.29 24.26 0.31
C PRO A 12 20.71 23.99 -1.08
N GLY A 13 20.39 25.05 -1.85
CA GLY A 13 19.92 24.92 -3.23
C GLY A 13 20.99 24.45 -4.22
N ASP A 14 22.25 24.88 -4.07
CA ASP A 14 23.34 24.43 -4.94
C ASP A 14 23.64 22.94 -4.77
N ALA A 15 23.44 22.40 -3.55
CA ALA A 15 23.57 20.97 -3.29
C ALA A 15 22.54 20.16 -4.10
N VAL A 16 21.30 20.63 -4.22
CA VAL A 16 20.22 19.98 -5.01
C VAL A 16 20.55 20.00 -6.50
N LYS A 17 21.01 21.14 -7.03
CA LYS A 17 21.45 21.25 -8.44
C LYS A 17 22.61 20.31 -8.75
N SER A 18 23.63 20.31 -7.89
CA SER A 18 24.77 19.41 -7.99
C SER A 18 24.34 17.94 -7.92
N LEU A 19 23.34 17.60 -7.09
CA LEU A 19 22.82 16.24 -6.98
C LEU A 19 22.17 15.81 -8.30
N ARG A 20 21.33 16.65 -8.90
CA ARG A 20 20.75 16.38 -10.22
C ARG A 20 21.84 16.11 -11.27
N GLU A 21 22.85 16.98 -11.36
CA GLU A 21 23.94 16.82 -12.32
C GLU A 21 24.67 15.49 -12.15
N ASN A 22 24.96 15.09 -10.91
CA ASN A 22 25.62 13.81 -10.65
C ASN A 22 24.72 12.60 -10.97
N ILE A 23 23.40 12.68 -10.73
CA ILE A 23 22.46 11.61 -11.12
C ILE A 23 22.44 11.43 -12.65
N VAL A 24 22.37 12.53 -13.41
CA VAL A 24 22.39 12.49 -14.88
C VAL A 24 23.72 11.93 -15.39
N ARG A 25 24.84 12.35 -14.79
CA ARG A 25 26.17 11.81 -15.12
C ARG A 25 26.31 10.33 -14.79
N LEU A 26 25.71 9.87 -13.69
CA LEU A 26 25.70 8.46 -13.31
C LEU A 26 25.06 7.60 -14.40
N ASP A 27 23.99 8.12 -15.02
CA ASP A 27 23.26 7.43 -16.09
C ASP A 27 24.12 7.17 -17.33
N GLN A 28 24.99 8.14 -17.66
CA GLN A 28 25.89 8.11 -18.81
C GLN A 28 27.22 7.40 -18.53
N SER A 29 27.50 7.07 -17.26
CA SER A 29 28.80 6.52 -16.85
C SER A 29 28.93 5.00 -17.04
N VAL A 30 30.08 4.57 -17.55
CA VAL A 30 30.44 3.14 -17.66
C VAL A 30 30.90 2.60 -16.28
N ALA A 31 30.71 1.31 -16.04
CA ALA A 31 31.18 0.65 -14.83
C ALA A 31 32.70 0.84 -14.64
N GLY A 32 33.13 1.26 -13.45
CA GLY A 32 34.52 1.52 -13.13
C GLY A 32 34.69 2.53 -11.98
N GLU A 33 35.92 2.97 -11.75
CA GLU A 33 36.23 3.93 -10.67
C GLU A 33 35.47 5.25 -10.80
N GLY A 34 35.28 5.75 -12.04
CA GLY A 34 34.54 6.99 -12.28
C GLY A 34 33.09 6.92 -11.77
N ARG A 35 32.41 5.79 -11.99
CA ARG A 35 31.05 5.56 -11.50
C ARG A 35 30.98 5.47 -9.97
N LYS A 36 31.97 4.84 -9.33
CA LYS A 36 32.07 4.78 -7.86
C LYS A 36 32.20 6.18 -7.26
N ARG A 37 33.10 7.01 -7.82
CA ARG A 37 33.28 8.40 -7.36
C ARG A 37 32.01 9.25 -7.52
N ILE A 38 31.24 9.04 -8.60
CA ILE A 38 29.94 9.71 -8.78
C ILE A 38 28.94 9.27 -7.70
N ASN A 39 28.85 7.96 -7.40
CA ASN A 39 27.97 7.44 -6.35
C ASN A 39 28.36 7.93 -4.94
N GLU A 40 29.65 8.05 -4.64
CA GLU A 40 30.14 8.65 -3.39
C GLU A 40 29.70 10.12 -3.24
N GLU A 41 29.81 10.91 -4.32
CA GLU A 41 29.34 12.30 -4.31
C GLU A 41 27.82 12.39 -4.21
N ILE A 42 27.06 11.52 -4.91
CA ILE A 42 25.59 11.43 -4.76
C ILE A 42 25.22 11.13 -3.31
N SER A 43 25.89 10.16 -2.68
CA SER A 43 25.64 9.79 -1.28
C SER A 43 25.91 10.96 -0.33
N ARG A 44 27.02 11.68 -0.53
CA ARG A 44 27.34 12.89 0.25
C ARG A 44 26.30 14.00 0.07
N LEU A 45 25.86 14.23 -1.16
CA LEU A 45 24.86 15.26 -1.47
C LEU A 45 23.48 14.90 -0.91
N LEU A 46 23.04 13.64 -1.02
CA LEU A 46 21.81 13.16 -0.40
C LEU A 46 21.83 13.30 1.12
N ALA A 47 22.94 12.94 1.76
CA ALA A 47 23.11 13.12 3.21
C ALA A 47 23.02 14.59 3.62
N SER A 48 23.62 15.50 2.84
CA SER A 48 23.54 16.95 3.08
C SER A 48 22.13 17.52 2.88
N VAL A 49 21.42 17.09 1.83
CA VAL A 49 20.01 17.46 1.59
C VAL A 49 19.12 16.93 2.73
N LYS A 50 19.33 15.68 3.15
CA LYS A 50 18.61 15.05 4.27
C LYS A 50 18.82 15.82 5.58
N SER A 51 20.07 16.12 5.94
CA SER A 51 20.43 16.88 7.13
C SER A 51 19.73 18.25 7.12
N SER A 52 19.79 18.96 6.00
CA SER A 52 19.15 20.27 5.87
C SER A 52 17.63 20.23 5.97
N LEU A 53 16.98 19.11 5.60
CA LEU A 53 15.54 18.90 5.73
C LEU A 53 15.11 18.46 7.13
N SER A 54 15.98 17.79 7.88
CA SER A 54 15.62 17.12 9.15
C SER A 54 16.18 17.82 10.38
N GLY A 55 17.21 18.64 10.21
CA GLY A 55 18.05 19.12 11.31
C GLY A 55 19.19 18.15 11.62
N GLU A 56 20.11 18.58 12.49
CA GLU A 56 21.22 17.75 12.99
C GLU A 56 21.12 17.58 14.50
N GLY A 57 21.00 16.34 14.97
CA GLY A 57 20.82 16.04 16.40
C GLY A 57 19.53 16.66 16.95
N ASP A 58 19.65 17.50 17.98
CA ASP A 58 18.52 18.20 18.62
C ASP A 58 18.24 19.58 17.98
N VAL A 59 18.96 19.96 16.91
CA VAL A 59 18.79 21.26 16.26
C VAL A 59 17.75 21.16 15.15
N GLU A 60 16.65 21.92 15.29
CA GLU A 60 15.62 22.02 14.25
C GLU A 60 16.18 22.65 12.96
N PRO A 61 15.71 22.19 11.78
CA PRO A 61 16.17 22.74 10.51
C PRO A 61 15.66 24.17 10.30
N SER A 62 16.48 25.02 9.67
CA SER A 62 16.09 26.38 9.31
C SER A 62 14.90 26.35 8.33
N PRO A 63 13.76 27.02 8.63
CA PRO A 63 12.60 27.05 7.73
C PRO A 63 12.92 27.56 6.33
N ASP A 64 13.81 28.56 6.22
CA ASP A 64 14.26 29.11 4.95
C ASP A 64 15.09 28.11 4.16
N ALA A 65 15.98 27.37 4.83
CA ALA A 65 16.79 26.33 4.18
C ALA A 65 15.91 25.18 3.68
N VAL A 66 14.92 24.74 4.48
CA VAL A 66 13.93 23.73 4.09
C VAL A 66 13.12 24.20 2.89
N ALA A 67 12.66 25.46 2.90
CA ALA A 67 11.91 26.02 1.78
C ALA A 67 12.77 26.11 0.51
N GLN A 68 14.02 26.54 0.61
CA GLN A 68 14.95 26.62 -0.51
C GLN A 68 15.20 25.23 -1.12
N ILE A 69 15.48 24.21 -0.30
CA ILE A 69 15.67 22.84 -0.77
C ILE A 69 14.40 22.32 -1.42
N ALA A 70 13.26 22.43 -0.76
CA ALA A 70 12.00 21.90 -1.28
C ALA A 70 11.69 22.50 -2.66
N ASN A 71 11.78 23.82 -2.80
CA ASN A 71 11.54 24.51 -4.07
C ASN A 71 12.52 24.06 -5.16
N GLU A 72 13.80 23.92 -4.83
CA GLU A 72 14.80 23.46 -5.79
C GLU A 72 14.61 21.99 -6.18
N VAL A 73 14.20 21.12 -5.24
CA VAL A 73 13.87 19.70 -5.52
C VAL A 73 12.76 19.61 -6.56
N TYR A 74 11.74 20.47 -6.46
CA TYR A 74 10.64 20.53 -7.43
C TYR A 74 11.12 21.09 -8.78
N ALA A 75 11.87 22.20 -8.76
CA ALA A 75 12.37 22.86 -9.98
C ALA A 75 13.31 21.96 -10.79
N GLN A 76 14.05 21.08 -10.13
CA GLN A 76 15.03 20.18 -10.74
C GLN A 76 14.46 18.81 -11.14
N ASP A 77 13.15 18.59 -11.00
CA ASP A 77 12.46 17.29 -11.18
C ASP A 77 13.12 16.15 -10.39
N LEU A 78 13.70 16.49 -9.23
CA LEU A 78 14.56 15.57 -8.50
C LEU A 78 13.75 14.44 -7.86
N LEU A 79 12.47 14.67 -7.54
CA LEU A 79 11.55 13.62 -7.09
C LEU A 79 11.54 12.46 -8.11
N SER A 80 11.26 12.74 -9.39
CA SER A 80 11.20 11.70 -10.43
C SER A 80 12.56 11.03 -10.65
N LEU A 81 13.63 11.84 -10.76
CA LEU A 81 14.99 11.34 -10.99
C LEU A 81 15.48 10.40 -9.90
N MET A 82 15.23 10.73 -8.62
CA MET A 82 15.65 9.87 -7.50
C MET A 82 14.98 8.49 -7.56
N ILE A 83 13.73 8.39 -8.02
CA ILE A 83 13.02 7.11 -8.15
C ILE A 83 13.54 6.33 -9.35
N ILE A 84 13.63 6.96 -10.52
CA ILE A 84 14.06 6.31 -11.78
C ILE A 84 15.47 5.73 -11.64
N HIS A 85 16.38 6.45 -10.96
CA HIS A 85 17.77 6.04 -10.81
C HIS A 85 18.06 5.31 -9.50
N LEU A 86 17.07 5.04 -8.64
CA LEU A 86 17.26 4.48 -7.29
C LEU A 86 18.09 3.18 -7.29
N GLY A 87 17.89 2.32 -8.29
CA GLY A 87 18.62 1.06 -8.45
C GLY A 87 20.12 1.23 -8.72
N LYS A 88 20.56 2.43 -9.12
CA LYS A 88 21.97 2.74 -9.38
C LYS A 88 22.69 3.32 -8.16
N PHE A 89 21.95 3.77 -7.15
CA PHE A 89 22.52 4.33 -5.92
C PHE A 89 23.02 3.24 -4.99
N ASP A 90 23.97 3.62 -4.13
CA ASP A 90 24.47 2.76 -3.07
C ASP A 90 23.41 2.59 -1.96
N PHE A 91 23.59 1.57 -1.11
CA PHE A 91 22.59 1.17 -0.13
C PHE A 91 22.14 2.31 0.81
N GLU A 92 23.09 3.07 1.36
CA GLU A 92 22.76 4.16 2.28
C GLU A 92 22.07 5.32 1.56
N ALA A 93 22.49 5.65 0.34
CA ALA A 93 21.84 6.66 -0.50
C ALA A 93 20.36 6.31 -0.78
N ARG A 94 20.01 5.03 -0.97
CA ARG A 94 18.61 4.61 -1.14
C ARG A 94 17.76 4.88 0.11
N LYS A 95 18.32 4.72 1.31
CA LYS A 95 17.63 5.05 2.56
C LYS A 95 17.44 6.56 2.71
N ASP A 96 18.45 7.34 2.35
CA ASP A 96 18.38 8.79 2.37
C ASP A 96 17.29 9.31 1.43
N VAL A 97 17.15 8.72 0.23
CA VAL A 97 16.04 9.03 -0.68
C VAL A 97 14.68 8.77 -0.01
N CYS A 98 14.49 7.62 0.64
CA CYS A 98 13.24 7.33 1.36
C CYS A 98 12.93 8.39 2.43
N HIS A 99 13.95 8.80 3.18
CA HIS A 99 13.81 9.80 4.24
C HIS A 99 13.47 11.18 3.67
N ILE A 100 14.17 11.61 2.62
CA ILE A 100 13.91 12.87 1.93
C ILE A 100 12.47 12.90 1.42
N TYR A 101 11.99 11.83 0.79
CA TYR A 101 10.60 11.70 0.36
C TYR A 101 9.62 11.85 1.54
N ASN A 102 9.91 11.19 2.66
CA ASN A 102 9.06 11.27 3.85
C ASN A 102 8.94 12.70 4.39
N MET A 103 10.08 13.39 4.52
CA MET A 103 10.12 14.78 5.01
C MET A 103 9.40 15.74 4.07
N LEU A 104 9.65 15.62 2.76
CA LEU A 104 9.01 16.47 1.76
C LEU A 104 7.50 16.23 1.69
N LEU A 105 7.03 14.98 1.75
CA LEU A 105 5.60 14.66 1.72
C LEU A 105 4.86 15.25 2.95
N ARG A 106 5.49 15.22 4.13
CA ARG A 106 4.92 15.74 5.38
C ARG A 106 4.97 17.25 5.50
N ARG A 107 5.80 17.92 4.70
CA ARG A 107 5.94 19.37 4.73
C ARG A 107 4.62 20.04 4.32
N GLN A 108 4.13 20.91 5.18
CA GLN A 108 2.93 21.73 4.96
C GLN A 108 3.26 23.23 4.93
N LEU A 109 2.53 23.97 4.09
CA LEU A 109 2.51 25.43 4.08
C LEU A 109 1.07 25.88 4.31
N GLY A 110 0.75 26.16 5.57
CA GLY A 110 -0.64 26.30 6.01
C GLY A 110 -1.39 24.99 5.80
N THR A 111 -2.47 25.03 5.03
CA THR A 111 -3.28 23.83 4.69
C THR A 111 -2.80 23.10 3.43
N ARG A 112 -1.80 23.64 2.72
CA ARG A 112 -1.29 23.06 1.48
C ARG A 112 -0.13 22.10 1.74
N SER A 113 -0.05 21.06 0.92
CA SER A 113 1.08 20.12 0.91
C SER A 113 1.80 20.21 -0.44
N PRO A 114 2.83 21.08 -0.59
CA PRO A 114 3.44 21.38 -1.89
C PRO A 114 3.98 20.15 -2.64
N THR A 115 4.57 19.19 -1.91
CA THR A 115 5.07 17.94 -2.51
C THR A 115 3.93 17.07 -3.04
N VAL A 116 2.81 17.02 -2.31
CA VAL A 116 1.60 16.29 -2.73
C VAL A 116 1.02 16.95 -3.98
N ASP A 117 0.89 18.28 -3.98
CA ASP A 117 0.42 19.05 -5.13
C ASP A 117 1.31 18.79 -6.36
N THR A 118 2.63 18.78 -6.17
CA THR A 118 3.62 18.53 -7.23
C THR A 118 3.47 17.13 -7.83
N ILE A 119 3.45 16.08 -6.98
CA ILE A 119 3.30 14.70 -7.45
C ILE A 119 1.93 14.49 -8.11
N ALA A 120 0.88 15.18 -7.65
CA ALA A 120 -0.45 15.08 -8.24
C ALA A 120 -0.49 15.57 -9.71
N THR A 121 0.41 16.49 -10.09
CA THR A 121 0.59 16.94 -11.49
C THR A 121 1.53 16.06 -12.31
N ARG A 122 2.20 15.09 -11.67
CA ARG A 122 3.21 14.19 -12.27
C ARG A 122 2.94 12.72 -11.88
N PRO A 123 1.88 12.09 -12.41
CA PRO A 123 1.53 10.70 -12.09
C PRO A 123 2.62 9.67 -12.38
N ASP A 124 3.55 9.99 -13.30
CA ASP A 124 4.71 9.16 -13.60
C ASP A 124 5.53 8.81 -12.34
N ILE A 125 5.61 9.72 -11.37
CA ILE A 125 6.39 9.51 -10.14
C ILE A 125 5.82 8.36 -9.31
N ILE A 126 4.52 8.39 -9.03
CA ILE A 126 3.88 7.34 -8.23
C ILE A 126 3.84 6.00 -8.97
N PHE A 127 3.66 6.01 -10.29
CA PHE A 127 3.69 4.79 -11.10
C PHE A 127 5.09 4.18 -11.21
N ASN A 128 6.13 5.00 -11.36
CA ASN A 128 7.52 4.52 -11.33
C ASN A 128 7.90 3.99 -9.94
N THR A 129 7.34 4.56 -8.87
CA THR A 129 7.53 4.06 -7.52
C THR A 129 6.88 2.67 -7.36
N LEU A 130 5.64 2.49 -7.84
CA LEU A 130 5.01 1.16 -7.88
C LEU A 130 5.83 0.16 -8.70
N LYS A 131 6.31 0.57 -9.89
CA LYS A 131 7.13 -0.27 -10.76
C LYS A 131 8.45 -0.70 -10.10
N GLY A 132 8.89 0.00 -9.05
CA GLY A 132 10.04 -0.39 -8.23
C GLY A 132 9.97 -1.81 -7.67
N TYR A 133 8.77 -2.36 -7.45
CA TYR A 133 8.60 -3.76 -7.06
C TYR A 133 9.11 -4.78 -8.09
N SER A 134 9.27 -4.39 -9.36
CA SER A 134 9.92 -5.23 -10.38
C SER A 134 11.43 -5.39 -10.17
N ASN A 135 12.06 -4.58 -9.31
CA ASN A 135 13.48 -4.67 -9.00
C ASN A 135 13.67 -5.04 -7.51
N PRO A 136 14.08 -6.29 -7.21
CA PRO A 136 14.26 -6.76 -5.84
C PRO A 136 15.18 -5.90 -4.97
N ASP A 137 16.19 -5.25 -5.56
CA ASP A 137 17.19 -4.46 -4.84
C ASP A 137 16.65 -3.14 -4.28
N ILE A 138 15.52 -2.65 -4.81
CA ILE A 138 14.90 -1.37 -4.41
C ILE A 138 13.42 -1.52 -4.05
N ALA A 139 12.84 -2.70 -4.19
CA ALA A 139 11.43 -2.96 -3.98
C ALA A 139 10.94 -2.45 -2.61
N LEU A 140 11.68 -2.74 -1.53
CA LEU A 140 11.31 -2.28 -0.20
C LEU A 140 11.50 -0.77 0.01
N ASN A 141 12.51 -0.16 -0.64
CA ASN A 141 12.69 1.29 -0.60
C ASN A 141 11.52 2.00 -1.30
N THR A 142 11.19 1.56 -2.51
CA THR A 142 10.07 2.12 -3.27
C THR A 142 8.72 1.85 -2.61
N GLY A 143 8.54 0.69 -1.99
CA GLY A 143 7.38 0.38 -1.16
C GLY A 143 7.19 1.33 0.02
N MET A 144 8.26 1.64 0.77
CA MET A 144 8.21 2.64 1.84
C MET A 144 7.79 4.02 1.34
N ILE A 145 8.32 4.46 0.20
CA ILE A 145 7.97 5.74 -0.43
C ILE A 145 6.51 5.74 -0.88
N LEU A 146 6.09 4.68 -1.59
CA LEU A 146 4.72 4.53 -2.08
C LEU A 146 3.72 4.56 -0.92
N LYS A 147 3.98 3.82 0.15
CA LYS A 147 3.13 3.79 1.34
C LYS A 147 2.95 5.18 1.96
N GLU A 148 3.99 6.02 1.97
CA GLU A 148 3.86 7.39 2.44
C GLU A 148 3.03 8.26 1.48
N MET A 149 3.21 8.10 0.17
CA MET A 149 2.39 8.80 -0.84
C MET A 149 0.89 8.47 -0.67
N LEU A 150 0.56 7.20 -0.44
CA LEU A 150 -0.81 6.72 -0.29
C LEU A 150 -1.54 7.28 0.95
N ARG A 151 -0.83 7.92 1.89
CA ARG A 151 -1.45 8.63 3.02
C ARG A 151 -2.25 9.85 2.60
N TYR A 152 -1.96 10.40 1.43
CA TYR A 152 -2.61 11.59 0.90
C TYR A 152 -3.64 11.20 -0.15
N GLU A 153 -4.89 11.61 0.08
CA GLU A 153 -6.02 11.23 -0.78
C GLU A 153 -5.79 11.54 -2.27
N PRO A 154 -5.24 12.72 -2.68
CA PRO A 154 -5.00 13.00 -4.10
C PRO A 154 -4.08 11.97 -4.78
N LEU A 155 -3.06 11.48 -4.08
CA LEU A 155 -2.09 10.53 -4.63
C LEU A 155 -2.65 9.10 -4.61
N ALA A 156 -3.33 8.73 -3.54
CA ALA A 156 -4.05 7.46 -3.47
C ALA A 156 -5.12 7.36 -4.55
N ARG A 157 -5.80 8.47 -4.88
CA ARG A 157 -6.76 8.57 -5.99
C ARG A 157 -6.10 8.28 -7.33
N ILE A 158 -4.95 8.91 -7.61
CA ILE A 158 -4.19 8.66 -8.85
C ILE A 158 -3.83 7.18 -8.95
N MET A 159 -3.38 6.55 -7.85
CA MET A 159 -3.09 5.12 -7.85
C MET A 159 -4.35 4.28 -8.11
N LEU A 160 -5.38 4.43 -7.27
CA LEU A 160 -6.58 3.58 -7.29
C LEU A 160 -7.36 3.64 -8.61
N TYR A 161 -7.50 4.84 -9.19
CA TYR A 161 -8.25 5.06 -10.43
C TYR A 161 -7.45 4.74 -11.70
N SER A 162 -6.20 4.27 -11.57
CA SER A 162 -5.33 3.96 -12.70
C SER A 162 -5.33 2.48 -13.07
N GLU A 163 -4.93 2.20 -14.32
CA GLU A 163 -4.64 0.83 -14.77
C GLU A 163 -3.51 0.17 -13.97
N GLN A 164 -2.58 0.99 -13.46
CA GLN A 164 -1.42 0.54 -12.70
C GLN A 164 -1.82 -0.12 -11.37
N PHE A 165 -2.96 0.24 -10.77
CA PHE A 165 -3.49 -0.44 -9.59
C PHE A 165 -3.62 -1.96 -9.80
N TYR A 166 -4.04 -2.38 -10.99
CA TYR A 166 -4.24 -3.79 -11.33
C TYR A 166 -2.93 -4.57 -11.54
N THR A 167 -1.77 -3.93 -11.35
CA THR A 167 -0.46 -4.62 -11.34
C THR A 167 -0.06 -5.12 -9.95
N PHE A 168 -0.70 -4.66 -8.86
CA PHE A 168 -0.44 -5.14 -7.50
C PHE A 168 -0.50 -6.67 -7.39
N PRO A 169 -1.51 -7.38 -7.93
CA PRO A 169 -1.57 -8.85 -7.87
C PRO A 169 -0.33 -9.53 -8.43
N ASN A 170 0.24 -9.02 -9.52
CA ASN A 170 1.46 -9.56 -10.09
C ASN A 170 2.65 -9.42 -9.13
N TYR A 171 2.79 -8.26 -8.47
CA TYR A 171 3.83 -8.06 -7.45
C TYR A 171 3.61 -8.92 -6.21
N ILE A 172 2.36 -9.11 -5.79
CA ILE A 172 2.00 -9.93 -4.63
C ILE A 172 2.30 -11.42 -4.89
N GLU A 173 2.01 -11.93 -6.09
CA GLU A 173 2.13 -13.37 -6.37
C GLU A 173 3.54 -13.77 -6.85
N ASN A 174 4.25 -12.87 -7.55
CA ASN A 174 5.47 -13.24 -8.30
C ASN A 174 6.77 -12.66 -7.72
N THR A 175 6.77 -12.20 -6.47
CA THR A 175 7.98 -11.67 -5.80
C THR A 175 8.32 -12.42 -4.52
N THR A 176 9.46 -12.11 -3.91
CA THR A 176 9.88 -12.73 -2.65
C THR A 176 8.91 -12.37 -1.52
N PHE A 177 8.86 -13.21 -0.48
CA PHE A 177 7.90 -13.07 0.62
C PHE A 177 7.85 -11.65 1.23
N GLY A 178 9.02 -11.04 1.47
CA GLY A 178 9.10 -9.68 2.02
C GLY A 178 8.50 -8.63 1.08
N ILE A 179 8.80 -8.73 -0.21
CA ILE A 179 8.30 -7.81 -1.25
C ILE A 179 6.78 -8.01 -1.45
N SER A 180 6.33 -9.26 -1.51
CA SER A 180 4.92 -9.63 -1.63
C SER A 180 4.09 -9.05 -0.47
N CYS A 181 4.56 -9.20 0.77
CA CYS A 181 3.90 -8.65 1.95
C CYS A 181 3.82 -7.11 1.91
N ASP A 182 4.90 -6.45 1.47
CA ASP A 182 4.94 -5.00 1.37
C ASP A 182 4.01 -4.47 0.26
N ALA A 183 4.03 -5.10 -0.92
CA ALA A 183 3.12 -4.78 -2.03
C ALA A 183 1.65 -4.98 -1.63
N PHE A 184 1.33 -6.08 -0.95
CA PHE A 184 -0.01 -6.29 -0.39
C PHE A 184 -0.37 -5.20 0.61
N GLY A 185 0.57 -4.78 1.46
CA GLY A 185 0.41 -3.68 2.40
C GLY A 185 0.05 -2.36 1.72
N CYS A 186 0.72 -2.01 0.62
CA CYS A 186 0.42 -0.82 -0.17
C CYS A 186 -0.94 -0.92 -0.89
N MET A 187 -1.28 -2.08 -1.46
CA MET A 187 -2.61 -2.30 -2.03
C MET A 187 -3.71 -2.14 -0.98
N LYS A 188 -3.53 -2.76 0.20
CA LYS A 188 -4.44 -2.63 1.35
C LYS A 188 -4.61 -1.16 1.76
N GLU A 189 -3.52 -0.43 1.90
CA GLU A 189 -3.53 0.99 2.27
C GLU A 189 -4.40 1.80 1.29
N THR A 190 -4.20 1.56 -0.02
CA THR A 190 -4.97 2.20 -1.10
C THR A 190 -6.47 1.92 -0.97
N LEU A 191 -6.84 0.70 -0.54
CA LEU A 191 -8.23 0.23 -0.44
C LEU A 191 -8.91 0.50 0.91
N THR A 192 -8.22 1.05 1.92
CA THR A 192 -8.80 1.14 3.27
C THR A 192 -8.65 2.49 3.95
N ARG A 193 -7.69 3.32 3.52
CA ARG A 193 -7.43 4.61 4.17
C ARG A 193 -8.53 5.65 3.87
N HIS A 194 -8.80 5.92 2.60
CA HIS A 194 -9.67 7.02 2.16
C HIS A 194 -11.07 6.50 1.85
N LYS A 195 -11.79 6.11 2.89
CA LYS A 195 -13.03 5.31 2.79
C LYS A 195 -14.07 5.83 1.79
N PRO A 196 -14.44 7.14 1.77
CA PRO A 196 -15.43 7.63 0.83
C PRO A 196 -15.00 7.48 -0.64
N MET A 197 -13.73 7.80 -0.92
CA MET A 197 -13.14 7.67 -2.26
C MET A 197 -13.08 6.21 -2.72
N VAL A 198 -12.69 5.31 -1.81
CA VAL A 198 -12.63 3.87 -2.10
C VAL A 198 -14.03 3.31 -2.35
N ALA A 199 -15.00 3.64 -1.50
CA ALA A 199 -16.38 3.18 -1.67
C ALA A 199 -16.93 3.60 -3.04
N GLN A 200 -16.73 4.86 -3.43
CA GLN A 200 -17.11 5.37 -4.75
C GLN A 200 -16.44 4.57 -5.88
N TYR A 201 -15.14 4.31 -5.77
CA TYR A 201 -14.40 3.54 -6.78
C TYR A 201 -14.91 2.10 -6.89
N LEU A 202 -15.08 1.41 -5.76
CA LEU A 202 -15.51 0.01 -5.70
C LEU A 202 -16.93 -0.16 -6.22
N ASP A 203 -17.82 0.78 -5.95
CA ASP A 203 -19.18 0.76 -6.47
C ASP A 203 -19.18 0.89 -8.00
N ALA A 204 -18.44 1.86 -8.53
CA ALA A 204 -18.35 2.12 -9.96
C ALA A 204 -17.60 1.03 -10.75
N ASN A 205 -16.62 0.36 -10.14
CA ASN A 205 -15.74 -0.61 -10.80
C ASN A 205 -15.92 -2.03 -10.26
N TYR A 206 -17.08 -2.32 -9.65
CA TYR A 206 -17.33 -3.52 -8.87
C TYR A 206 -16.88 -4.81 -9.56
N ASP A 207 -17.38 -5.09 -10.77
CA ASP A 207 -17.11 -6.36 -11.45
C ASP A 207 -15.63 -6.50 -11.79
N ARG A 208 -15.02 -5.43 -12.32
CA ARG A 208 -13.60 -5.40 -12.66
C ARG A 208 -12.72 -5.62 -11.43
N PHE A 209 -13.01 -4.92 -10.33
CA PHE A 209 -12.27 -5.05 -9.08
C PHE A 209 -12.41 -6.46 -8.50
N PHE A 210 -13.63 -6.96 -8.30
CA PHE A 210 -13.84 -8.26 -7.66
C PHE A 210 -13.38 -9.43 -8.53
N ASN A 211 -13.44 -9.33 -9.86
CA ASN A 211 -12.85 -10.35 -10.75
C ASN A 211 -11.33 -10.48 -10.51
N MET A 212 -10.62 -9.36 -10.38
CA MET A 212 -9.21 -9.37 -10.01
C MET A 212 -9.03 -9.86 -8.56
N TYR A 213 -9.79 -9.32 -7.61
CA TYR A 213 -9.58 -9.61 -6.19
C TYR A 213 -9.86 -11.08 -5.85
N THR A 214 -10.79 -11.73 -6.56
CA THR A 214 -11.06 -13.16 -6.44
C THR A 214 -9.83 -14.01 -6.82
N THR A 215 -8.95 -13.56 -7.71
CA THR A 215 -7.71 -14.32 -8.02
C THR A 215 -6.78 -14.39 -6.80
N LEU A 216 -6.71 -13.33 -6.01
CA LEU A 216 -5.92 -13.30 -4.77
C LEU A 216 -6.54 -14.15 -3.66
N ILE A 217 -7.87 -14.14 -3.54
CA ILE A 217 -8.61 -15.02 -2.61
C ILE A 217 -8.39 -16.50 -2.96
N LEU A 218 -8.32 -16.83 -4.24
CA LEU A 218 -8.11 -18.20 -4.72
C LEU A 218 -6.62 -18.59 -4.84
N SER A 219 -5.70 -17.72 -4.44
CA SER A 219 -4.25 -17.94 -4.54
C SER A 219 -3.80 -19.28 -3.95
N ALA A 220 -2.81 -19.91 -4.60
CA ALA A 220 -2.13 -21.07 -4.03
C ALA A 220 -1.23 -20.67 -2.84
N ASN A 221 -0.78 -19.41 -2.79
CA ASN A 221 0.02 -18.88 -1.70
C ASN A 221 -0.85 -18.70 -0.46
N TYR A 222 -0.51 -19.41 0.62
CA TYR A 222 -1.27 -19.38 1.88
C TYR A 222 -1.38 -17.97 2.46
N VAL A 223 -0.31 -17.18 2.45
CA VAL A 223 -0.30 -15.84 3.04
C VAL A 223 -1.16 -14.91 2.20
N THR A 224 -1.00 -14.92 0.87
CA THR A 224 -1.84 -14.12 -0.04
C THR A 224 -3.32 -14.45 0.14
N LYS A 225 -3.69 -15.73 0.11
CA LYS A 225 -5.07 -16.20 0.33
C LYS A 225 -5.62 -15.69 1.66
N ARG A 226 -4.88 -15.91 2.75
CA ARG A 226 -5.32 -15.52 4.10
C ARG A 226 -5.51 -14.01 4.21
N GLN A 227 -4.52 -13.22 3.80
CA GLN A 227 -4.59 -11.77 3.92
C GLN A 227 -5.66 -11.18 3.00
N SER A 228 -5.89 -11.77 1.83
CA SER A 228 -6.96 -11.34 0.90
C SER A 228 -8.35 -11.62 1.48
N LEU A 229 -8.56 -12.76 2.12
CA LEU A 229 -9.82 -13.07 2.82
C LEU A 229 -10.04 -12.13 4.02
N LYS A 230 -9.00 -11.88 4.81
CA LYS A 230 -9.09 -10.92 5.92
C LYS A 230 -9.48 -9.52 5.43
N LEU A 231 -8.79 -9.02 4.41
CA LEU A 231 -9.07 -7.71 3.83
C LEU A 231 -10.44 -7.66 3.15
N LEU A 232 -10.93 -8.75 2.56
CA LEU A 232 -12.31 -8.83 2.08
C LEU A 232 -13.30 -8.60 3.22
N GLY A 233 -13.11 -9.25 4.36
CA GLY A 233 -13.93 -9.03 5.56
C GLY A 233 -13.90 -7.57 6.02
N GLU A 234 -12.73 -6.95 6.07
CA GLU A 234 -12.56 -5.53 6.41
C GLU A 234 -13.32 -4.61 5.42
N ILE A 235 -13.23 -4.87 4.11
CA ILE A 235 -13.94 -4.10 3.08
C ILE A 235 -15.45 -4.22 3.23
N LEU A 236 -15.97 -5.44 3.39
CA LEU A 236 -17.41 -5.69 3.44
C LEU A 236 -18.07 -5.19 4.74
N LEU A 237 -17.33 -5.16 5.84
CA LEU A 237 -17.85 -4.70 7.15
C LEU A 237 -17.73 -3.18 7.33
N ASP A 238 -17.03 -2.47 6.44
CA ASP A 238 -16.95 -1.02 6.51
C ASP A 238 -18.29 -0.37 6.12
N ARG A 239 -18.76 0.57 6.94
CA ARG A 239 -20.04 1.27 6.74
C ARG A 239 -20.09 2.06 5.43
N ALA A 240 -18.96 2.58 4.96
CA ALA A 240 -18.90 3.28 3.67
C ALA A 240 -19.19 2.34 2.49
N ASN A 241 -18.98 1.04 2.66
CA ASN A 241 -19.10 0.03 1.61
C ASN A 241 -20.45 -0.70 1.64
N TYR A 242 -21.50 -0.11 2.22
CA TYR A 242 -22.80 -0.79 2.35
C TYR A 242 -23.38 -1.27 1.01
N SER A 243 -23.29 -0.48 -0.07
CA SER A 243 -23.78 -0.88 -1.40
C SER A 243 -22.97 -2.06 -1.95
N ILE A 244 -21.64 -1.98 -1.84
CA ILE A 244 -20.69 -3.02 -2.24
C ILE A 244 -20.95 -4.32 -1.48
N MET A 245 -21.10 -4.24 -0.15
CA MET A 245 -21.43 -5.36 0.71
C MET A 245 -22.73 -6.03 0.28
N THR A 246 -23.79 -5.24 0.08
CA THR A 246 -25.12 -5.74 -0.32
C THR A 246 -25.07 -6.46 -1.66
N ARG A 247 -24.32 -5.92 -2.63
CA ARG A 247 -24.09 -6.58 -3.93
C ARG A 247 -23.29 -7.88 -3.77
N TYR A 248 -22.23 -7.87 -2.95
CA TYR A 248 -21.38 -9.04 -2.72
C TYR A 248 -22.13 -10.21 -2.09
N ILE A 249 -22.94 -9.94 -1.07
CA ILE A 249 -23.68 -10.98 -0.34
C ILE A 249 -24.93 -11.48 -1.07
N SER A 250 -25.25 -10.89 -2.22
CA SER A 250 -26.36 -11.32 -3.08
C SER A 250 -25.95 -12.38 -4.12
N SER A 251 -24.66 -12.69 -4.22
CA SER A 251 -24.10 -13.67 -5.17
C SER A 251 -24.02 -15.08 -4.59
N GLU A 252 -24.63 -16.05 -5.27
CA GLU A 252 -24.52 -17.46 -4.91
C GLU A 252 -23.08 -17.98 -4.97
N ALA A 253 -22.31 -17.52 -5.97
CA ALA A 253 -20.92 -17.95 -6.16
C ALA A 253 -20.07 -17.54 -4.95
N ASN A 254 -20.27 -16.32 -4.46
CA ASN A 254 -19.57 -15.81 -3.29
C ASN A 254 -19.94 -16.58 -2.02
N LEU A 255 -21.23 -16.88 -1.81
CA LEU A 255 -21.66 -17.70 -0.67
C LEU A 255 -21.04 -19.11 -0.72
N LYS A 256 -21.12 -19.78 -1.87
CA LYS A 256 -20.55 -21.13 -2.06
C LYS A 256 -19.03 -21.12 -1.81
N MET A 257 -18.33 -20.10 -2.29
CA MET A 257 -16.90 -19.93 -2.06
C MET A 257 -16.59 -19.81 -0.55
N MET A 258 -17.31 -18.95 0.18
CA MET A 258 -17.10 -18.82 1.63
C MET A 258 -17.43 -20.11 2.39
N MET A 259 -18.52 -20.79 2.05
CA MET A 259 -18.88 -22.07 2.66
C MET A 259 -17.84 -23.17 2.40
N ASN A 260 -17.18 -23.15 1.24
CA ASN A 260 -16.06 -24.05 0.96
C ASN A 260 -14.83 -23.70 1.80
N PHE A 261 -14.51 -22.41 1.97
CA PHE A 261 -13.38 -21.98 2.82
C PHE A 261 -13.58 -22.24 4.31
N LEU A 262 -14.82 -22.28 4.81
CA LEU A 262 -15.12 -22.78 6.16
C LEU A 262 -14.62 -24.22 6.38
N ARG A 263 -14.43 -24.99 5.30
CA ARG A 263 -13.92 -26.36 5.33
C ARG A 263 -12.48 -26.47 4.82
N ASP A 264 -11.76 -25.35 4.66
CA ASP A 264 -10.37 -25.35 4.22
C ASP A 264 -9.48 -26.11 5.22
N LYS A 265 -8.37 -26.71 4.78
CA LYS A 265 -7.44 -27.43 5.67
C LYS A 265 -6.82 -26.52 6.74
N SER A 266 -6.73 -25.21 6.49
CA SER A 266 -6.14 -24.25 7.41
C SER A 266 -7.19 -23.61 8.32
N ARG A 267 -7.06 -23.84 9.63
CA ARG A 267 -7.86 -23.19 10.68
C ARG A 267 -7.90 -21.66 10.54
N ASN A 268 -6.81 -21.03 10.11
CA ASN A 268 -6.80 -19.58 9.93
C ASN A 268 -7.62 -19.13 8.71
N ILE A 269 -7.63 -19.90 7.61
CA ILE A 269 -8.47 -19.61 6.45
C ILE A 269 -9.95 -19.79 6.80
N GLN A 270 -10.28 -20.87 7.51
CA GLN A 270 -11.63 -21.11 8.03
C GLN A 270 -12.13 -19.92 8.85
N PHE A 271 -11.28 -19.39 9.74
CA PHE A 271 -11.60 -18.27 10.60
C PHE A 271 -11.85 -16.96 9.82
N GLU A 272 -10.99 -16.60 8.86
CA GLU A 272 -11.25 -15.40 8.04
C GLU A 272 -12.51 -15.57 7.16
N ALA A 273 -12.74 -16.78 6.63
CA ALA A 273 -13.96 -17.08 5.87
C ALA A 273 -15.23 -16.98 6.70
N PHE A 274 -15.18 -17.31 7.99
CA PHE A 274 -16.29 -17.12 8.92
C PHE A 274 -16.71 -15.65 9.02
N HIS A 275 -15.76 -14.72 9.11
CA HIS A 275 -16.06 -13.28 9.18
C HIS A 275 -16.71 -12.73 7.92
N VAL A 276 -16.53 -13.37 6.76
CA VAL A 276 -17.26 -13.01 5.53
C VAL A 276 -18.61 -13.75 5.47
N PHE A 277 -18.63 -15.04 5.79
CA PHE A 277 -19.84 -15.86 5.83
C PHE A 277 -20.91 -15.29 6.76
N LYS A 278 -20.50 -14.76 7.92
CA LYS A 278 -21.44 -14.16 8.90
C LYS A 278 -22.29 -13.06 8.29
N VAL A 279 -21.74 -12.29 7.35
CA VAL A 279 -22.45 -11.16 6.70
C VAL A 279 -23.60 -11.67 5.82
N PHE A 280 -23.44 -12.82 5.15
CA PHE A 280 -24.52 -13.45 4.37
C PHE A 280 -25.68 -13.87 5.26
N VAL A 281 -25.39 -14.46 6.41
CA VAL A 281 -26.39 -14.98 7.34
C VAL A 281 -27.04 -13.84 8.15
N ALA A 282 -26.27 -12.81 8.51
CA ALA A 282 -26.77 -11.65 9.25
C ALA A 282 -27.63 -10.71 8.40
N ASN A 283 -27.60 -10.81 7.07
CA ASN A 283 -28.42 -9.99 6.19
C ASN A 283 -29.92 -10.23 6.47
N PRO A 284 -30.71 -9.23 6.91
CA PRO A 284 -32.15 -9.41 7.14
C PRO A 284 -32.93 -9.62 5.83
N ASN A 285 -32.45 -9.02 4.73
CA ASN A 285 -33.09 -9.04 3.41
C ASN A 285 -32.36 -10.01 2.47
N LYS A 286 -32.29 -11.29 2.86
CA LYS A 286 -31.58 -12.31 2.07
C LYS A 286 -32.28 -12.52 0.73
N PRO A 287 -31.57 -12.45 -0.42
CA PRO A 287 -32.16 -12.83 -1.70
C PRO A 287 -32.66 -14.28 -1.68
N PRO A 288 -33.75 -14.62 -2.39
CA PRO A 288 -34.33 -15.96 -2.37
C PRO A 288 -33.33 -17.09 -2.68
N GLN A 289 -32.40 -16.84 -3.60
CA GLN A 289 -31.34 -17.79 -3.95
C GLN A 289 -30.35 -18.06 -2.81
N ILE A 290 -30.01 -17.03 -2.03
CA ILE A 290 -29.13 -17.15 -0.85
C ILE A 290 -29.87 -17.91 0.26
N ALA A 291 -31.12 -17.54 0.53
CA ALA A 291 -31.96 -18.23 1.52
C ALA A 291 -32.14 -19.72 1.17
N SER A 292 -32.34 -20.05 -0.11
CA SER A 292 -32.46 -21.43 -0.60
C SER A 292 -31.21 -22.26 -0.32
N ILE A 293 -30.02 -21.71 -0.59
CA ILE A 293 -28.75 -22.39 -0.30
C ILE A 293 -28.59 -22.63 1.20
N LEU A 294 -28.88 -21.63 2.04
CA LEU A 294 -28.78 -21.76 3.50
C LEU A 294 -29.77 -22.79 4.04
N ARG A 295 -31.04 -22.76 3.59
CA ARG A 295 -32.08 -23.72 4.01
C ARG A 295 -31.71 -25.15 3.64
N ARG A 296 -31.24 -25.38 2.41
CA ARG A 296 -30.81 -26.71 1.95
C ARG A 296 -29.64 -27.29 2.76
N ASN A 297 -28.80 -26.43 3.34
CA ASN A 297 -27.64 -26.84 4.14
C ASN A 297 -27.85 -26.63 5.65
N LYS A 298 -29.06 -26.27 6.10
CA LYS A 298 -29.37 -25.81 7.46
C LYS A 298 -28.86 -26.77 8.53
N GLU A 299 -29.26 -28.04 8.47
CA GLU A 299 -28.88 -29.05 9.47
C GLU A 299 -27.37 -29.24 9.55
N LYS A 300 -26.71 -29.37 8.39
CA LYS A 300 -25.25 -29.52 8.29
C LYS A 300 -24.52 -28.29 8.83
N LEU A 301 -25.01 -27.09 8.54
CA LEU A 301 -24.44 -25.84 9.05
C LEU A 301 -24.56 -25.74 10.57
N LEU A 302 -25.71 -26.12 11.14
CA LEU A 302 -25.92 -26.09 12.60
C LEU A 302 -24.99 -27.06 13.32
N VAL A 303 -24.83 -28.27 12.81
CA VAL A 303 -23.88 -29.25 13.37
C VAL A 303 -22.44 -28.72 13.23
N PHE A 304 -22.09 -28.21 12.04
CA PHE A 304 -20.75 -27.68 11.79
C PHE A 304 -20.39 -26.52 12.73
N LEU A 305 -21.28 -25.52 12.86
CA LEU A 305 -21.02 -24.32 13.66
C LEU A 305 -20.91 -24.60 15.16
N LYS A 306 -21.60 -25.62 15.68
CA LYS A 306 -21.48 -26.03 17.09
C LYS A 306 -20.07 -26.51 17.46
N GLU A 307 -19.38 -27.15 16.51
CA GLU A 307 -18.03 -27.69 16.69
C GLU A 307 -16.93 -26.75 16.15
N PHE A 308 -17.32 -25.62 15.56
CA PHE A 308 -16.39 -24.73 14.86
C PHE A 308 -15.56 -23.88 15.83
N HIS A 309 -14.25 -24.15 15.87
CA HIS A 309 -13.26 -23.40 16.65
C HIS A 309 -13.59 -23.20 18.14
N ASN A 310 -14.10 -24.24 18.82
CA ASN A 310 -14.38 -24.21 20.26
C ASN A 310 -13.13 -24.10 21.15
N ASP A 311 -11.95 -24.30 20.57
CA ASP A 311 -10.64 -24.11 21.18
C ASP A 311 -10.22 -22.63 21.30
N LYS A 312 -10.95 -21.70 20.67
CA LYS A 312 -10.65 -20.26 20.77
C LYS A 312 -11.30 -19.64 22.01
N ASP A 313 -10.45 -19.12 22.89
CA ASP A 313 -10.84 -18.25 24.01
C ASP A 313 -11.04 -16.80 23.53
N ASP A 314 -12.09 -16.61 22.72
CA ASP A 314 -12.48 -15.32 22.13
C ASP A 314 -14.00 -15.16 22.32
N GLU A 315 -14.37 -14.36 23.31
CA GLU A 315 -15.77 -14.14 23.70
C GLU A 315 -16.60 -13.56 22.54
N GLN A 316 -16.05 -12.57 21.83
CA GLN A 316 -16.71 -11.95 20.69
C GLN A 316 -16.98 -12.99 19.59
N PHE A 317 -15.99 -13.84 19.28
CA PHE A 317 -16.19 -14.90 18.30
C PHE A 317 -17.27 -15.91 18.73
N ASN A 318 -17.29 -16.28 20.01
CA ASN A 318 -18.30 -17.19 20.54
C ASN A 318 -19.71 -16.59 20.46
N ASP A 319 -19.87 -15.31 20.78
CA ASP A 319 -21.13 -14.58 20.63
C ASP A 319 -21.58 -14.50 19.16
N GLU A 320 -20.68 -14.16 18.24
CA GLU A 320 -20.95 -14.13 16.80
C GLU A 320 -21.38 -15.52 16.30
N LYS A 321 -20.75 -16.59 16.78
CA LYS A 321 -21.09 -17.97 16.43
C LYS A 321 -22.48 -18.36 16.95
N GLN A 322 -22.82 -18.03 18.20
CA GLN A 322 -24.14 -18.29 18.75
C GLN A 322 -25.23 -17.50 18.03
N PHE A 323 -24.96 -16.23 17.72
CA PHE A 323 -25.85 -15.40 16.92
C PHE A 323 -26.13 -16.04 15.55
N LEU A 324 -25.10 -16.53 14.86
CA LEU A 324 -25.27 -17.21 13.56
C LEU A 324 -26.07 -18.52 13.67
N ILE A 325 -25.83 -19.31 14.71
CA ILE A 325 -26.61 -20.54 14.97
C ILE A 325 -28.10 -20.19 15.13
N ALA A 326 -28.41 -19.18 15.94
CA ALA A 326 -29.79 -18.73 16.15
C ALA A 326 -30.42 -18.21 14.84
N GLN A 327 -29.68 -17.42 14.05
CA GLN A 327 -30.16 -16.95 12.75
C GLN A 327 -30.45 -18.11 11.78
N ILE A 328 -29.56 -19.09 11.69
CA ILE A 328 -29.73 -20.25 10.79
C ILE A 328 -30.90 -21.13 11.24
N GLN A 329 -31.16 -21.26 12.54
CA GLN A 329 -32.33 -21.97 13.07
C GLN A 329 -33.65 -21.35 12.60
N GLN A 330 -33.68 -20.04 12.37
CA GLN A 330 -34.88 -19.29 11.97
C GLN A 330 -35.12 -19.25 10.44
N ILE A 331 -34.18 -19.74 9.60
CA ILE A 331 -34.30 -19.80 8.12
C ILE A 331 -35.23 -20.94 7.64
#